data_AF-A0AAU6FCI7-F1
#
_entry.id   AF-A0AAU6FCI7-F1
#
_cell.length_a   1.000
_cell.length_b   1.000
_cell.length_c   1.000
_cell.angle_alpha   90.00
_cell.angle_beta   90.00
_cell.angle_gamma   90.00
#
_symmetry.space_group_name_H-M   'P 1'
#
loop_
_entity.id
_entity.type
_entity.pdbx_description
1 polymer ?
#
loop_
_entity_poly.entity_id
_entity_poly.type
_entity_poly.pdbx_seq_one_letter_code
_entity_poly.pdbx_strand_id
1 'polypeptide(L)'
;MSEVIVVGGGVSGLTTATVLAERGHRVRVWSREPAATTTSAVAGALWWPYRIEPRDRVGDWSLTSLRWYEELAGRPHETGVRLVAGVHRGERLAALGPWAAQLADVVETAEGLRCRLPLLDMPAHLEWLENRVRAAGGSVERRKVNSFDEAAAEAATVVNCTGLGARALVPDAGMRSVRGQLVLVENPGIDEWFTEADPASSETTYFFPQPGRLVLGGTAGADDWSTVPNPRTAQEIVARCARIRPEIARARVIGHRVGLRPAREAGVRIEAEALPGGGRLVHNYGHGGAGVTVALGCAEAAAQLVG
;
A
#
# COMPACT_ATOMS: atom_id res chain seq x y z
N MET A 1 1.41 23.33 -18.26
CA MET A 1 0.77 22.02 -18.52
C MET A 1 1.75 21.17 -19.31
N SER A 2 2.37 20.19 -18.65
CA SER A 2 3.37 19.28 -19.24
C SER A 2 2.79 17.88 -19.44
N GLU A 3 3.36 17.13 -20.37
CA GLU A 3 3.13 15.70 -20.47
C GLU A 3 3.99 14.97 -19.43
N VAL A 4 3.37 14.04 -18.70
CA VAL A 4 4.02 13.28 -17.64
C VAL A 4 3.73 11.79 -17.82
N ILE A 5 4.77 10.97 -17.79
CA ILE A 5 4.62 9.51 -17.78
C ILE A 5 4.89 8.99 -16.37
N VAL A 6 3.91 8.31 -15.78
CA VAL A 6 4.07 7.61 -14.49
C VAL A 6 4.30 6.14 -14.78
N VAL A 7 5.44 5.59 -14.34
CA VAL A 7 5.77 4.18 -14.54
C VAL A 7 5.44 3.38 -13.29
N GLY A 8 4.43 2.52 -13.39
CA GLY A 8 3.94 1.63 -12.34
C GLY A 8 2.45 1.83 -12.04
N GLY A 9 1.63 0.78 -12.21
CA GLY A 9 0.18 0.81 -11.94
C GLY A 9 -0.23 0.30 -10.55
N GLY A 10 0.66 0.37 -9.56
CA GLY A 10 0.33 0.09 -8.16
C GLY A 10 -0.28 1.32 -7.46
N VAL A 11 -0.59 1.20 -6.17
CA VAL A 11 -1.22 2.29 -5.38
C VAL A 11 -0.42 3.60 -5.44
N SER A 12 0.91 3.53 -5.36
CA SER A 12 1.77 4.73 -5.43
C SER A 12 1.63 5.42 -6.79
N GLY A 13 1.72 4.66 -7.88
CA GLY A 13 1.67 5.23 -9.23
C GLY A 13 0.29 5.73 -9.63
N LEU A 14 -0.77 4.99 -9.36
CA LEU A 14 -2.13 5.44 -9.66
C LEU A 14 -2.54 6.66 -8.82
N THR A 15 -2.13 6.73 -7.56
CA THR A 15 -2.37 7.91 -6.71
C THR A 15 -1.57 9.11 -7.21
N THR A 16 -0.28 8.95 -7.54
CA THR A 16 0.53 10.03 -8.13
C THR A 16 -0.02 10.51 -9.47
N ALA A 17 -0.45 9.58 -10.33
CA ALA A 17 -1.06 9.92 -11.61
C ALA A 17 -2.36 10.71 -11.44
N THR A 18 -3.20 10.33 -10.46
CA THR A 18 -4.42 11.06 -10.12
C THR A 18 -4.10 12.49 -9.70
N VAL A 19 -3.19 12.68 -8.74
CA VAL A 19 -2.79 14.01 -8.25
C VAL A 19 -2.26 14.88 -9.39
N LEU A 20 -1.44 14.33 -10.28
CA LEU A 20 -0.89 15.07 -11.42
C LEU A 20 -1.95 15.42 -12.45
N ALA A 21 -2.86 14.50 -12.78
CA ALA A 21 -3.94 14.76 -13.73
C ALA A 21 -4.89 15.84 -13.19
N GLU A 22 -5.24 15.79 -11.90
CA GLU A 22 -6.08 16.80 -11.23
C GLU A 22 -5.41 18.17 -11.12
N ARG A 23 -4.06 18.22 -11.13
CA ARG A 23 -3.28 19.46 -11.27
C ARG A 23 -3.18 19.97 -12.72
N GLY A 24 -3.82 19.29 -13.68
CA GLY A 24 -3.90 19.70 -15.08
C GLY A 24 -2.76 19.21 -15.97
N HIS A 25 -1.95 18.25 -15.52
CA HIS A 25 -0.97 17.59 -16.38
C HIS A 25 -1.64 16.56 -17.30
N ARG A 26 -1.06 16.35 -18.48
CA ARG A 26 -1.46 15.21 -19.33
C ARG A 26 -0.69 13.98 -18.88
N VAL A 27 -1.38 13.06 -18.21
CA VAL A 27 -0.73 11.91 -17.57
C VAL A 27 -1.00 10.62 -18.32
N ARG A 28 0.06 9.85 -18.58
CA ARG A 28 -0.02 8.47 -19.04
C ARG A 28 0.62 7.55 -18.00
N VAL A 29 -0.12 6.54 -17.55
CA VAL A 29 0.41 5.52 -16.63
C VAL A 29 0.87 4.32 -17.44
N TRP A 30 2.15 3.98 -17.38
CA TRP A 30 2.70 2.79 -17.99
C TRP A 30 2.92 1.72 -16.94
N SER A 31 2.14 0.63 -17.01
CA SER A 31 2.26 -0.49 -16.10
C SER A 31 2.53 -1.80 -16.82
N ARG A 32 3.51 -2.56 -16.34
CA ARG A 32 3.78 -3.92 -16.84
C ARG A 32 2.59 -4.86 -16.59
N GLU A 33 1.96 -4.70 -15.43
CA GLU A 33 0.92 -5.57 -14.91
C GLU A 33 -0.41 -4.82 -14.79
N PRO A 34 -1.56 -5.48 -15.00
CA PRO A 34 -2.85 -4.94 -14.57
C PRO A 34 -2.84 -4.63 -13.08
N ALA A 35 -3.55 -3.58 -12.63
CA ALA A 35 -3.56 -3.18 -11.22
C ALA A 35 -3.98 -4.35 -10.29
N ALA A 36 -4.93 -5.16 -10.73
CA ALA A 36 -5.44 -6.35 -10.03
C ALA A 36 -4.39 -7.45 -9.76
N THR A 37 -3.25 -7.43 -10.43
CA THR A 37 -2.16 -8.42 -10.24
C THR A 37 -0.90 -7.82 -9.62
N THR A 38 -0.91 -6.52 -9.28
CA THR A 38 0.23 -5.86 -8.64
C THR A 38 0.38 -6.27 -7.18
N THR A 39 1.56 -6.01 -6.57
CA THR A 39 1.75 -6.13 -5.11
C THR A 39 0.67 -5.39 -4.32
N SER A 40 0.19 -4.24 -4.80
CA SER A 40 -0.86 -3.47 -4.13
C SER A 40 -2.18 -4.25 -4.03
N ALA A 41 -2.55 -5.03 -5.05
CA ALA A 41 -3.79 -5.82 -5.03
C ALA A 41 -3.76 -6.97 -4.01
N VAL A 42 -2.57 -7.39 -3.59
CA VAL A 42 -2.37 -8.43 -2.57
C VAL A 42 -2.56 -7.87 -1.15
N ALA A 43 -2.34 -6.57 -0.93
CA ALA A 43 -2.30 -6.00 0.41
C ALA A 43 -3.62 -6.14 1.21
N GLY A 44 -3.50 -6.04 2.54
CA GLY A 44 -4.59 -6.26 3.50
C GLY A 44 -5.83 -5.38 3.29
N ALA A 45 -5.77 -4.05 3.26
CA ALA A 45 -4.75 -3.13 3.76
C ALA A 45 -5.42 -2.21 4.80
N LEU A 46 -4.99 -2.30 6.06
CA LEU A 46 -5.37 -1.38 7.12
C LEU A 46 -4.45 -0.16 7.06
N TRP A 47 -5.00 1.04 7.15
CA TRP A 47 -4.18 2.24 7.32
C TRP A 47 -3.51 2.18 8.70
N TRP A 48 -2.18 2.07 8.70
CA TRP A 48 -1.35 2.18 9.90
C TRP A 48 0.12 2.38 9.47
N PRO A 49 0.86 3.34 10.04
CA PRO A 49 2.29 3.49 9.77
C PRO A 49 3.07 2.29 10.33
N TYR A 50 3.53 1.39 9.45
CA TYR A 50 4.17 0.13 9.85
C TYR A 50 5.51 -0.07 9.14
N ARG A 51 6.60 -0.21 9.92
CA ARG A 51 7.96 -0.53 9.46
C ARG A 51 8.34 0.25 8.19
N ILE A 52 8.21 1.58 8.25
CA ILE A 52 8.45 2.51 7.14
C ILE A 52 9.32 3.67 7.62
N GLU A 53 10.22 4.11 6.75
CA GLU A 53 11.16 5.20 6.95
C GLU A 53 11.06 6.18 5.77
N PRO A 54 11.48 7.45 5.91
CA PRO A 54 12.07 8.05 7.11
C PRO A 54 11.00 8.51 8.13
N ARG A 55 11.23 8.20 9.42
CA ARG A 55 10.27 8.46 10.51
C ARG A 55 9.77 9.90 10.62
N ASP A 56 10.61 10.87 10.32
CA ASP A 56 10.30 12.31 10.41
C ASP A 56 9.26 12.77 9.39
N ARG A 57 9.15 12.10 8.23
CA ARG A 57 8.18 12.44 7.17
C ARG A 57 6.97 11.53 7.12
N VAL A 58 7.13 10.29 7.59
CA VAL A 58 6.07 9.26 7.55
C VAL A 58 4.80 9.73 8.26
N GLY A 59 4.91 10.43 9.39
CA GLY A 59 3.74 10.94 10.11
C GLY A 59 2.86 11.83 9.24
N ASP A 60 3.45 12.84 8.61
CA ASP A 60 2.73 13.81 7.79
C ASP A 60 2.14 13.18 6.53
N TRP A 61 2.89 12.30 5.85
CA TRP A 61 2.37 11.58 4.69
C TRP A 61 1.22 10.66 5.06
N SER A 62 1.32 10.00 6.21
CA SER A 62 0.28 9.10 6.71
C SER A 62 -0.98 9.88 7.04
N LEU A 63 -0.88 11.00 7.75
CA LEU A 63 -2.02 11.84 8.14
C LEU A 63 -2.71 12.48 6.94
N THR A 64 -1.95 12.89 5.93
CA THR A 64 -2.50 13.37 4.66
C THR A 64 -3.33 12.29 3.98
N SER A 65 -2.81 11.06 3.96
CA SER A 65 -3.53 9.92 3.39
C SER A 65 -4.73 9.49 4.27
N LEU A 66 -4.63 9.61 5.60
CA LEU A 66 -5.72 9.31 6.53
C LEU A 66 -6.96 10.15 6.21
N ARG A 67 -6.80 11.47 6.15
CA ARG A 67 -7.89 12.41 5.85
C ARG A 67 -8.54 12.10 4.51
N TRP A 68 -7.73 11.79 3.50
CA TRP A 68 -8.26 11.40 2.20
C TRP A 68 -9.06 10.10 2.28
N TYR A 69 -8.56 9.09 2.96
CA TYR A 69 -9.29 7.83 3.11
C TYR A 69 -10.56 7.99 3.96
N GLU A 70 -10.58 8.88 4.95
CA GLU A 70 -11.79 9.25 5.69
C GLU A 70 -12.85 9.86 4.78
N GLU A 71 -12.47 10.75 3.85
CA GLU A 71 -13.38 11.28 2.82
C GLU A 71 -13.86 10.18 1.86
N LEU A 72 -12.97 9.32 1.39
CA LEU A 72 -13.32 8.20 0.50
C LEU A 72 -14.23 7.18 1.17
N ALA A 73 -14.14 7.02 2.49
CA ALA A 73 -15.01 6.14 3.26
C ALA A 73 -16.48 6.59 3.28
N GLY A 74 -16.79 7.83 2.84
CA GLY A 74 -18.16 8.29 2.61
C GLY A 74 -18.84 7.63 1.40
N ARG A 75 -18.08 6.97 0.50
CA ARG A 75 -18.59 6.28 -0.70
C ARG A 75 -17.96 4.89 -0.85
N PRO A 76 -18.13 3.99 0.13
CA PRO A 76 -17.39 2.74 0.20
C PRO A 76 -17.66 1.79 -0.98
N HIS A 77 -18.85 1.85 -1.56
CA HIS A 77 -19.22 1.04 -2.74
C HIS A 77 -18.46 1.44 -4.01
N GLU A 78 -18.03 2.70 -4.10
CA GLU A 78 -17.25 3.20 -5.23
C GLU A 78 -15.75 3.06 -4.98
N THR A 79 -15.31 3.39 -3.77
CA THR A 79 -13.88 3.59 -3.46
C THR A 79 -13.19 2.36 -2.89
N GLY A 80 -13.96 1.38 -2.39
CA GLY A 80 -13.46 0.24 -1.63
C GLY A 80 -12.92 0.60 -0.23
N VAL A 81 -13.03 1.86 0.21
CA VAL A 81 -12.52 2.32 1.50
C VAL A 81 -13.64 2.35 2.54
N ARG A 82 -13.40 1.83 3.75
CA ARG A 82 -14.35 1.87 4.87
C ARG A 82 -13.66 2.27 6.16
N LEU A 83 -14.35 2.99 7.03
CA LEU A 83 -13.93 3.13 8.43
C LEU A 83 -14.47 1.97 9.26
N VAL A 84 -13.56 1.14 9.74
CA VAL A 84 -13.89 -0.10 10.47
C VAL A 84 -13.27 -0.01 11.86
N ALA A 85 -13.99 -0.47 12.88
CA ALA A 85 -13.48 -0.55 14.24
C ALA A 85 -12.59 -1.78 14.43
N GLY A 86 -11.65 -1.72 15.35
CA GLY A 86 -10.84 -2.87 15.71
C GLY A 86 -9.81 -2.58 16.79
N VAL A 87 -8.89 -3.53 16.96
CA VAL A 87 -7.88 -3.52 18.03
C VAL A 87 -6.48 -3.73 17.49
N HIS A 88 -5.58 -2.82 17.84
CA HIS A 88 -4.13 -3.05 17.84
C HIS A 88 -3.73 -3.59 19.21
N ARG A 89 -3.61 -4.91 19.34
CA ARG A 89 -3.27 -5.55 20.61
C ARG A 89 -1.83 -5.21 21.02
N GLY A 90 -1.65 -4.89 22.30
CA GLY A 90 -0.34 -4.58 22.89
C GLY A 90 0.19 -3.18 22.57
N GLU A 91 -0.35 -2.49 21.56
CA GLU A 91 0.03 -1.12 21.25
C GLU A 91 -0.44 -0.13 22.33
N ARG A 92 0.31 0.97 22.46
CA ARG A 92 0.08 2.05 23.44
C ARG A 92 0.37 3.39 22.79
N LEU A 93 -0.46 4.41 23.03
CA LEU A 93 -0.28 5.75 22.46
C LEU A 93 1.08 6.34 22.81
N ALA A 94 1.54 6.10 24.04
CA ALA A 94 2.85 6.56 24.51
C ALA A 94 4.04 5.96 23.74
N ALA A 95 3.86 4.85 23.03
CA ALA A 95 4.89 4.22 22.20
C ALA A 95 4.85 4.70 20.74
N LEU A 96 3.84 5.48 20.35
CA LEU A 96 3.65 5.97 18.99
C LEU A 96 4.29 7.35 18.79
N GLY A 97 4.51 7.70 17.51
CA GLY A 97 5.01 9.01 17.13
C GLY A 97 3.94 10.11 17.24
N PRO A 98 4.32 11.39 17.06
CA PRO A 98 3.42 12.55 17.21
C PRO A 98 2.15 12.48 16.35
N TRP A 99 2.18 11.77 15.23
CA TRP A 99 1.02 11.57 14.37
C TRP A 99 -0.17 10.90 15.09
N ALA A 100 0.09 10.05 16.09
CA ALA A 100 -0.96 9.32 16.79
C ALA A 100 -1.88 10.24 17.60
N ALA A 101 -1.42 11.43 17.98
CA ALA A 101 -2.23 12.43 18.68
C ALA A 101 -3.34 13.03 17.81
N GLN A 102 -3.29 12.83 16.48
CA GLN A 102 -4.32 13.30 15.55
C GLN A 102 -5.34 12.22 15.20
N LEU A 103 -5.23 11.02 15.75
CA LEU A 103 -6.22 9.98 15.55
C LEU A 103 -7.50 10.30 16.33
N ALA A 104 -8.63 10.25 15.64
CA ALA A 104 -9.94 10.37 16.28
C ALA A 104 -10.33 9.06 16.98
N ASP A 105 -11.12 9.18 18.06
CA ASP A 105 -11.81 8.07 18.73
C ASP A 105 -10.89 6.90 19.15
N VAL A 106 -9.64 7.18 19.52
CA VAL A 106 -8.72 6.17 20.05
C VAL A 106 -8.95 5.99 21.54
N VAL A 107 -9.16 4.73 21.94
CA VAL A 107 -9.36 4.33 23.33
C VAL A 107 -8.28 3.31 23.70
N GLU A 108 -7.47 3.65 24.70
CA GLU A 108 -6.59 2.68 25.35
C GLU A 108 -7.42 1.73 26.21
N THR A 109 -7.22 0.43 26.03
CA THR A 109 -7.86 -0.63 26.82
C THR A 109 -6.81 -1.55 27.42
N ALA A 110 -7.23 -2.51 28.26
CA ALA A 110 -6.33 -3.54 28.77
C ALA A 110 -5.68 -4.35 27.62
N GLU A 111 -6.41 -4.59 26.52
CA GLU A 111 -5.93 -5.37 25.37
C GLU A 111 -4.96 -4.59 24.47
N GLY A 112 -5.09 -3.26 24.40
CA GLY A 112 -4.30 -2.40 23.53
C GLY A 112 -5.10 -1.20 23.05
N LEU A 113 -4.78 -0.68 21.86
CA LEU A 113 -5.49 0.47 21.28
C LEU A 113 -6.70 0.01 20.48
N ARG A 114 -7.87 0.54 20.85
CA ARG A 114 -9.10 0.42 20.05
C ARG A 114 -9.35 1.72 19.30
N CYS A 115 -9.64 1.62 18.01
CA CYS A 115 -9.94 2.79 17.18
C CYS A 115 -10.73 2.40 15.92
N ARG A 116 -11.20 3.41 15.19
CA ARG A 116 -11.78 3.25 13.85
C ARG A 116 -10.75 3.75 12.85
N LEU A 117 -10.37 2.90 11.89
CA LEU A 117 -9.34 3.20 10.90
C LEU A 117 -9.83 2.87 9.49
N PRO A 118 -9.27 3.53 8.46
CA PRO A 118 -9.51 3.13 7.08
C PRO A 118 -9.01 1.71 6.82
N LEU A 119 -9.91 0.88 6.31
CA LEU A 119 -9.65 -0.45 5.81
C LEU A 119 -10.06 -0.50 4.34
N LEU A 120 -9.11 -0.84 3.48
CA LEU A 120 -9.27 -0.76 2.03
C LEU A 120 -9.43 -2.15 1.42
N ASP A 121 -10.46 -2.34 0.60
CA ASP A 121 -10.54 -3.48 -0.32
C ASP A 121 -9.72 -3.18 -1.58
N MET A 122 -8.46 -3.64 -1.58
CA MET A 122 -7.46 -3.21 -2.56
C MET A 122 -7.84 -3.40 -4.03
N PRO A 123 -8.45 -4.51 -4.47
CA PRO A 123 -8.93 -4.63 -5.85
C PRO A 123 -9.92 -3.53 -6.24
N ALA A 124 -10.93 -3.27 -5.42
CA ALA A 124 -11.92 -2.22 -5.68
C ALA A 124 -11.27 -0.82 -5.65
N HIS A 125 -10.38 -0.58 -4.69
CA HIS A 125 -9.68 0.70 -4.57
C HIS A 125 -8.76 0.99 -5.75
N LEU A 126 -8.03 -0.01 -6.25
CA LEU A 126 -7.16 0.16 -7.42
C LEU A 126 -7.97 0.38 -8.70
N GLU A 127 -9.09 -0.32 -8.87
CA GLU A 127 -10.02 -0.07 -9.97
C GLU A 127 -10.59 1.34 -9.93
N TRP A 128 -11.00 1.80 -8.74
CA TRP A 128 -11.45 3.17 -8.52
C TRP A 128 -10.37 4.19 -8.87
N LEU A 129 -9.11 3.96 -8.48
CA LEU A 129 -7.99 4.85 -8.83
C LEU A 129 -7.74 4.89 -10.33
N GLU A 130 -7.75 3.75 -11.04
CA GLU A 130 -7.62 3.76 -12.49
C GLU A 130 -8.73 4.57 -13.17
N ASN A 131 -9.98 4.40 -12.71
CA ASN A 131 -11.12 5.15 -13.22
C ASN A 131 -11.00 6.65 -12.91
N ARG A 132 -10.45 7.00 -11.75
CA ARG A 132 -10.19 8.39 -11.38
C ARG A 132 -9.11 9.04 -12.25
N VAL A 133 -8.03 8.32 -12.57
CA VAL A 133 -7.02 8.78 -13.55
C VAL A 133 -7.68 9.06 -14.90
N ARG A 134 -8.52 8.14 -15.39
CA ARG A 134 -9.25 8.32 -16.66
C ARG A 134 -10.22 9.49 -16.62
N ALA A 135 -10.96 9.66 -15.53
CA ALA A 135 -11.90 10.76 -15.34
C ALA A 135 -11.20 12.12 -15.29
N ALA A 136 -9.96 12.18 -14.78
CA ALA A 136 -9.11 13.37 -14.80
C ALA A 136 -8.41 13.60 -16.16
N GLY A 137 -8.73 12.82 -17.20
CA GLY A 137 -8.18 12.98 -18.55
C GLY A 137 -6.85 12.26 -18.80
N GLY A 138 -6.39 11.43 -17.86
CA GLY A 138 -5.21 10.58 -18.03
C GLY A 138 -5.51 9.24 -18.72
N SER A 139 -4.46 8.50 -19.09
CA SER A 139 -4.57 7.13 -19.62
C SER A 139 -3.83 6.13 -18.73
N VAL A 140 -4.25 4.86 -18.79
CA VAL A 140 -3.54 3.73 -18.19
C VAL A 140 -3.26 2.71 -19.28
N GLU A 141 -1.99 2.43 -19.53
CA GLU A 141 -1.49 1.62 -20.63
C GLU A 141 -0.71 0.42 -20.09
N ARG A 142 -1.00 -0.76 -20.64
CA ARG A 142 -0.24 -1.98 -20.34
C ARG A 142 1.06 -1.97 -21.12
N ARG A 143 2.12 -1.46 -20.51
CA ARG A 143 3.44 -1.29 -21.11
C ARG A 143 4.54 -1.58 -20.10
N LYS A 144 5.45 -2.50 -20.47
CA LYS A 144 6.70 -2.73 -19.74
C LYS A 144 7.76 -1.78 -20.29
N VAL A 145 8.54 -1.18 -19.40
CA VAL A 145 9.77 -0.46 -19.74
C VAL A 145 11.00 -1.28 -19.34
N ASN A 146 12.09 -1.16 -20.10
CA ASN A 146 13.39 -1.72 -19.73
C ASN A 146 14.38 -0.63 -19.29
N SER A 147 14.17 0.63 -19.70
CA SER A 147 14.82 1.81 -19.11
C SER A 147 13.85 2.99 -19.04
N PHE A 148 14.19 4.01 -18.24
CA PHE A 148 13.43 5.26 -18.22
C PHE A 148 13.63 6.12 -19.47
N ASP A 149 14.62 5.82 -20.32
CA ASP A 149 14.82 6.54 -21.59
C ASP A 149 13.65 6.34 -22.55
N GLU A 150 13.01 5.16 -22.51
CA GLU A 150 11.80 4.86 -23.30
C GLU A 150 10.65 5.82 -22.94
N ALA A 151 10.50 6.15 -21.66
CA ALA A 151 9.50 7.11 -21.19
C ALA A 151 9.98 8.56 -21.43
N ALA A 152 11.27 8.83 -21.22
CA ALA A 152 11.87 10.15 -21.43
C ALA A 152 11.82 10.60 -22.90
N ALA A 153 11.83 9.67 -23.84
CA ALA A 153 11.65 9.93 -25.28
C ALA A 153 10.24 10.43 -25.61
N GLU A 154 9.25 10.16 -24.75
CA GLU A 154 7.85 10.48 -24.96
C GLU A 154 7.31 11.57 -24.03
N ALA A 155 8.02 11.90 -22.95
CA ALA A 155 7.66 12.97 -22.03
C ALA A 155 8.90 13.58 -21.37
N ALA A 156 8.91 14.90 -21.25
CA ALA A 156 9.98 15.62 -20.55
C ALA A 156 10.00 15.33 -19.04
N THR A 157 8.93 14.79 -18.47
CA THR A 157 8.89 14.38 -17.06
C THR A 157 8.38 12.96 -16.92
N VAL A 158 9.13 12.17 -16.16
CA VAL A 158 8.82 10.77 -15.86
C VAL A 158 8.76 10.61 -14.35
N VAL A 159 7.79 9.86 -13.83
CA VAL A 159 7.68 9.52 -12.42
C VAL A 159 7.87 8.02 -12.25
N ASN A 160 8.90 7.62 -11.51
CA ASN A 160 9.20 6.25 -11.17
C ASN A 160 8.41 5.81 -9.92
N CYS A 161 7.34 5.05 -10.14
CA CYS A 161 6.53 4.40 -9.11
C CYS A 161 6.63 2.87 -9.16
N THR A 162 7.81 2.34 -9.55
CA THR A 162 7.96 0.93 -9.92
C THR A 162 8.13 -0.04 -8.75
N GLY A 163 8.16 0.45 -7.51
CA GLY A 163 8.31 -0.38 -6.31
C GLY A 163 9.60 -1.23 -6.37
N LEU A 164 9.48 -2.56 -6.27
CA LEU A 164 10.62 -3.47 -6.41
C LEU A 164 11.29 -3.41 -7.79
N GLY A 165 10.58 -2.93 -8.82
CA GLY A 165 11.16 -2.71 -10.16
C GLY A 165 12.32 -1.72 -10.17
N ALA A 166 12.39 -0.81 -9.19
CA ALA A 166 13.47 0.17 -9.06
C ALA A 166 14.84 -0.50 -8.86
N ARG A 167 14.88 -1.71 -8.28
CA ARG A 167 16.10 -2.51 -8.15
C ARG A 167 16.78 -2.80 -9.49
N ALA A 168 15.99 -2.94 -10.55
CA ALA A 168 16.48 -3.23 -11.89
C ALA A 168 16.57 -1.97 -12.78
N LEU A 169 15.63 -1.02 -12.63
CA LEU A 169 15.52 0.14 -13.52
C LEU A 169 16.43 1.32 -13.15
N VAL A 170 16.75 1.50 -11.85
CA VAL A 170 17.69 2.53 -11.35
C VAL A 170 18.78 1.91 -10.45
N PRO A 171 19.18 0.65 -10.73
CA PRO A 171 20.07 -0.20 -9.94
C PRO A 171 20.13 0.00 -8.42
N ASP A 172 18.99 0.23 -7.77
CA ASP A 172 18.96 0.55 -6.34
C ASP A 172 19.15 -0.71 -5.48
N ALA A 173 20.37 -0.93 -5.03
CA ALA A 173 20.76 -2.09 -4.21
C ALA A 173 20.07 -2.11 -2.83
N GLY A 174 19.58 -0.96 -2.35
CA GLY A 174 18.86 -0.86 -1.07
C GLY A 174 17.45 -1.45 -1.12
N MET A 175 16.94 -1.81 -2.30
CA MET A 175 15.64 -2.44 -2.46
C MET A 175 15.67 -3.93 -2.06
N ARG A 176 14.84 -4.29 -1.08
CA ARG A 176 14.70 -5.65 -0.53
C ARG A 176 13.26 -6.11 -0.62
N SER A 177 13.04 -7.41 -0.84
CA SER A 177 11.70 -7.99 -0.74
C SER A 177 11.37 -8.28 0.72
N VAL A 178 10.15 -7.96 1.14
CA VAL A 178 9.59 -8.51 2.39
C VAL A 178 8.31 -9.29 2.05
N ARG A 179 8.46 -10.60 1.92
CA ARG A 179 7.40 -11.53 1.53
C ARG A 179 6.33 -11.60 2.61
N GLY A 180 5.08 -11.38 2.20
CA GLY A 180 3.90 -11.56 3.01
C GLY A 180 2.96 -12.57 2.38
N GLN A 181 2.53 -13.55 3.17
CA GLN A 181 1.49 -14.50 2.78
C GLN A 181 0.21 -14.23 3.57
N LEU A 182 -0.91 -14.30 2.85
CA LEU A 182 -2.26 -14.14 3.36
C LEU A 182 -3.11 -15.37 3.05
N VAL A 183 -4.10 -15.62 3.88
CA VAL A 183 -5.16 -16.61 3.64
C VAL A 183 -6.49 -15.89 3.59
N LEU A 184 -7.31 -16.22 2.60
CA LEU A 184 -8.66 -15.71 2.46
C LEU A 184 -9.62 -16.80 2.90
N VAL A 185 -10.54 -16.46 3.79
CA VAL A 185 -11.59 -17.37 4.26
C VAL A 185 -12.97 -16.73 4.06
N GLU A 186 -14.02 -17.55 4.01
CA GLU A 186 -15.39 -17.05 4.19
C GLU A 186 -15.49 -16.34 5.54
N ASN A 187 -16.11 -15.17 5.56
CA ASN A 187 -16.19 -14.42 6.81
C ASN A 187 -17.16 -15.12 7.79
N PRO A 188 -16.69 -15.59 8.97
CA PRO A 188 -17.55 -16.30 9.92
C PRO A 188 -18.39 -15.36 10.81
N GLY A 189 -18.63 -14.11 10.39
CA GLY A 189 -19.34 -13.09 11.18
C GLY A 189 -18.40 -12.17 11.97
N ILE A 190 -17.17 -11.96 11.49
CA ILE A 190 -16.20 -11.04 12.08
C ILE A 190 -16.30 -9.72 11.32
N ASP A 191 -16.67 -8.64 12.03
CA ASP A 191 -16.85 -7.31 11.44
C ASP A 191 -15.85 -6.26 11.95
N GLU A 192 -15.05 -6.61 12.95
CA GLU A 192 -13.93 -5.79 13.44
C GLU A 192 -12.59 -6.32 12.91
N TRP A 193 -11.65 -5.41 12.67
CA TRP A 193 -10.26 -5.80 12.40
C TRP A 193 -9.49 -6.08 13.68
N PHE A 194 -8.41 -6.84 13.55
CA PHE A 194 -7.47 -7.09 14.63
C PHE A 194 -6.06 -7.10 14.07
N THR A 195 -5.10 -6.60 14.86
CA THR A 195 -3.68 -6.71 14.60
C THR A 195 -2.91 -6.94 15.89
N GLU A 196 -1.88 -7.77 15.79
CA GLU A 196 -0.88 -8.03 16.81
C GLU A 196 0.44 -8.28 16.08
N ALA A 197 1.44 -7.44 16.36
CA ALA A 197 2.75 -7.54 15.76
C ALA A 197 3.80 -7.44 16.86
N ASP A 198 4.67 -8.43 16.93
CA ASP A 198 5.89 -8.35 17.72
C ASP A 198 6.99 -7.77 16.82
N PRO A 199 7.59 -6.61 17.18
CA PRO A 199 8.70 -6.03 16.43
C PRO A 199 9.88 -6.99 16.21
N ALA A 200 10.12 -7.93 17.13
CA ALA A 200 11.17 -8.94 17.06
C ALA A 200 10.79 -10.18 16.23
N SER A 201 9.52 -10.32 15.83
CA SER A 201 9.03 -11.45 15.05
C SER A 201 8.85 -11.12 13.57
N SER A 202 9.05 -12.14 12.73
CA SER A 202 8.64 -12.14 11.33
C SER A 202 7.18 -12.60 11.15
N GLU A 203 6.59 -13.16 12.21
CA GLU A 203 5.18 -13.50 12.27
C GLU A 203 4.37 -12.32 12.78
N THR A 204 3.24 -12.08 12.13
CA THR A 204 2.23 -11.12 12.59
C THR A 204 0.90 -11.85 12.63
N THR A 205 -0.01 -11.42 13.48
CA THR A 205 -1.38 -11.96 13.53
C THR A 205 -2.33 -10.82 13.27
N TYR A 206 -3.09 -10.90 12.18
CA TYR A 206 -4.14 -9.96 11.88
C TYR A 206 -5.24 -10.59 11.06
N PHE A 207 -6.43 -10.03 11.20
CA PHE A 207 -7.53 -10.34 10.32
C PHE A 207 -8.32 -9.08 9.98
N PHE A 208 -8.68 -8.96 8.71
CA PHE A 208 -9.32 -7.79 8.14
C PHE A 208 -10.63 -8.18 7.47
N PRO A 209 -11.79 -7.74 8.00
CA PRO A 209 -13.08 -8.06 7.42
C PRO A 209 -13.24 -7.27 6.12
N GLN A 210 -13.55 -7.97 5.03
CA GLN A 210 -13.81 -7.40 3.71
C GLN A 210 -15.18 -7.87 3.21
N PRO A 211 -15.77 -7.20 2.20
CA PRO A 211 -17.02 -7.66 1.61
C PRO A 211 -16.93 -9.14 1.17
N GLY A 212 -17.77 -9.99 1.77
CA GLY A 212 -17.88 -11.41 1.46
C GLY A 212 -16.71 -12.30 1.93
N ARG A 213 -15.70 -11.78 2.65
CA ARG A 213 -14.51 -12.56 3.04
C ARG A 213 -13.80 -11.98 4.27
N LEU A 214 -12.99 -12.80 4.91
CA LEU A 214 -12.04 -12.37 5.92
C LEU A 214 -10.62 -12.61 5.41
N VAL A 215 -9.79 -11.57 5.43
CA VAL A 215 -8.37 -11.67 5.05
C VAL A 215 -7.57 -11.94 6.32
N LEU A 216 -6.87 -13.05 6.36
CA LEU A 216 -6.01 -13.46 7.47
C LEU A 216 -4.54 -13.25 7.10
N GLY A 217 -3.76 -12.71 8.03
CA GLY A 217 -2.32 -12.66 7.89
C GLY A 217 -1.62 -12.71 9.25
N GLY A 218 -0.31 -12.71 9.27
CA GLY A 218 0.54 -12.81 8.09
C GLY A 218 1.99 -13.09 8.43
N THR A 219 2.83 -12.86 7.44
CA THR A 219 4.28 -13.03 7.51
C THR A 219 5.01 -11.79 6.98
N ALA A 220 6.27 -11.65 7.38
CA ALA A 220 7.20 -10.64 6.91
C ALA A 220 8.61 -11.25 6.72
N GLY A 221 8.74 -12.17 5.77
CA GLY A 221 10.01 -12.83 5.45
C GLY A 221 10.91 -11.93 4.60
N ALA A 222 12.10 -11.59 5.10
CA ALA A 222 13.07 -10.78 4.37
C ALA A 222 13.75 -11.57 3.25
N ASP A 223 14.00 -10.91 2.11
CA ASP A 223 14.78 -11.42 0.97
C ASP A 223 14.26 -12.73 0.33
N ASP A 224 13.01 -13.11 0.63
CA ASP A 224 12.29 -14.15 -0.10
C ASP A 224 11.56 -13.52 -1.29
N TRP A 225 11.80 -14.07 -2.49
CA TRP A 225 11.26 -13.59 -3.76
C TRP A 225 10.17 -14.51 -4.33
N SER A 226 9.84 -15.59 -3.62
CA SER A 226 8.81 -16.52 -4.06
C SER A 226 7.41 -15.93 -3.87
N THR A 227 6.64 -15.91 -4.95
CA THR A 227 5.20 -15.58 -4.93
C THR A 227 4.33 -16.83 -4.77
N VAL A 228 4.92 -18.02 -4.56
CA VAL A 228 4.18 -19.27 -4.38
C VAL A 228 3.71 -19.38 -2.93
N PRO A 229 2.41 -19.63 -2.67
CA PRO A 229 1.92 -19.88 -1.32
C PRO A 229 2.53 -21.14 -0.70
N ASN A 230 2.92 -21.06 0.57
CA ASN A 230 3.38 -22.20 1.35
C ASN A 230 2.22 -22.78 2.19
N PRO A 231 1.83 -24.06 2.02
CA PRO A 231 0.70 -24.65 2.74
C PRO A 231 0.88 -24.67 4.27
N ARG A 232 2.09 -24.91 4.77
CA ARG A 232 2.38 -24.90 6.21
C ARG A 232 2.18 -23.51 6.80
N THR A 233 2.74 -22.49 6.14
CA THR A 233 2.53 -21.09 6.54
C THR A 233 1.05 -20.70 6.53
N ALA A 234 0.26 -21.22 5.58
CA ALA A 234 -1.18 -20.96 5.56
C ALA A 234 -1.89 -21.58 6.79
N GLN A 235 -1.56 -22.82 7.15
CA GLN A 235 -2.10 -23.48 8.35
C GLN A 235 -1.71 -22.73 9.62
N GLU A 236 -0.47 -22.26 9.73
CA GLU A 236 0.01 -21.48 10.86
C GLU A 236 -0.72 -20.15 10.99
N ILE A 237 -0.93 -19.41 9.88
CA ILE A 237 -1.70 -18.16 9.87
C ILE A 237 -3.13 -18.40 10.40
N VAL A 238 -3.81 -19.43 9.89
CA VAL A 238 -5.18 -19.78 10.33
C VAL A 238 -5.19 -20.13 11.81
N ALA A 239 -4.24 -20.98 12.27
CA ALA A 239 -4.14 -21.37 13.67
C ALA A 239 -3.89 -20.17 14.59
N ARG A 240 -3.00 -19.23 14.21
CA ARG A 240 -2.75 -18.01 14.99
C ARG A 240 -4.00 -17.15 15.10
N CYS A 241 -4.71 -16.92 13.99
CA CYS A 241 -5.95 -16.15 14.00
C CYS A 241 -7.06 -16.84 14.80
N ALA A 242 -7.18 -18.16 14.71
CA ALA A 242 -8.17 -18.95 15.44
C ALA A 242 -7.96 -18.96 16.95
N ARG A 243 -6.72 -18.76 17.44
CA ARG A 243 -6.47 -18.54 18.88
C ARG A 243 -7.10 -17.24 19.39
N ILE A 244 -7.30 -16.25 18.51
CA ILE A 244 -7.93 -14.97 18.84
C ILE A 244 -9.45 -15.05 18.65
N ARG A 245 -9.88 -15.64 17.53
CA ARG A 245 -11.29 -15.81 17.16
C ARG A 245 -11.56 -17.28 16.77
N PRO A 246 -12.00 -18.13 17.72
CA PRO A 246 -12.15 -19.57 17.51
C PRO A 246 -13.01 -19.98 16.31
N GLU A 247 -13.99 -19.16 15.93
CA GLU A 247 -14.83 -19.37 14.75
C GLU A 247 -14.05 -19.41 13.42
N ILE A 248 -12.86 -18.78 13.35
CA ILE A 248 -11.97 -18.84 12.17
C ILE A 248 -11.50 -20.27 11.88
N ALA A 249 -11.36 -21.13 12.90
CA ALA A 249 -10.91 -22.51 12.71
C ALA A 249 -11.86 -23.34 11.82
N ARG A 250 -13.13 -22.93 11.74
CA ARG A 250 -14.17 -23.60 10.95
C ARG A 250 -14.46 -22.90 9.62
N ALA A 251 -13.86 -21.73 9.38
CA ALA A 251 -14.10 -20.96 8.17
C ALA A 251 -13.49 -21.65 6.95
N ARG A 252 -14.24 -21.71 5.85
CA ARG A 252 -13.77 -22.30 4.59
C ARG A 252 -12.69 -21.41 3.98
N VAL A 253 -11.53 -21.98 3.67
CA VAL A 253 -10.48 -21.30 2.90
C VAL A 253 -10.96 -21.12 1.46
N ILE A 254 -10.97 -19.87 0.98
CA ILE A 254 -11.40 -19.51 -0.37
C ILE A 254 -10.23 -19.02 -1.25
N GLY A 255 -9.05 -18.84 -0.67
CA GLY A 255 -7.86 -18.51 -1.46
C GLY A 255 -6.61 -18.20 -0.64
N HIS A 256 -5.50 -18.01 -1.35
CA HIS A 256 -4.23 -17.59 -0.80
C HIS A 256 -3.68 -16.44 -1.64
N ARG A 257 -2.96 -15.51 -1.00
CA ARG A 257 -2.22 -14.47 -1.71
C ARG A 257 -0.82 -14.34 -1.14
N VAL A 258 0.15 -14.08 -2.01
CA VAL A 258 1.53 -13.79 -1.62
C VAL A 258 1.97 -12.53 -2.33
N GLY A 259 2.53 -11.59 -1.57
CA GLY A 259 3.00 -10.31 -2.06
C GLY A 259 4.41 -10.02 -1.57
N LEU A 260 5.18 -9.32 -2.40
CA LEU A 260 6.54 -8.91 -2.07
C LEU A 260 6.54 -7.41 -1.79
N ARG A 261 6.60 -7.04 -0.51
CA ARG A 261 6.61 -5.64 -0.10
C ARG A 261 7.92 -4.98 -0.57
N PRO A 262 7.86 -3.80 -1.24
CA PRO A 262 9.04 -3.10 -1.77
C PRO A 262 9.76 -2.32 -0.66
N ALA A 263 10.40 -3.03 0.27
CA ALA A 263 11.16 -2.39 1.35
C ALA A 263 12.45 -1.77 0.79
N ARG A 264 12.86 -0.64 1.36
CA ARG A 264 14.10 0.03 1.00
C ARG A 264 14.85 0.38 2.28
N GLU A 265 16.14 0.03 2.35
CA GLU A 265 16.98 0.25 3.55
C GLU A 265 17.05 1.72 3.96
N ALA A 266 17.17 2.62 2.98
CA ALA A 266 17.18 4.07 3.21
C ALA A 266 15.79 4.70 3.37
N GLY A 267 14.72 3.89 3.43
CA GLY A 267 13.34 4.36 3.44
C GLY A 267 12.82 4.79 2.07
N VAL A 268 11.61 5.37 2.07
CA VAL A 268 10.92 5.86 0.87
C VAL A 268 11.77 6.90 0.14
N ARG A 269 11.92 6.73 -1.17
CA ARG A 269 12.60 7.69 -2.03
C ARG A 269 11.59 8.58 -2.75
N ILE A 270 11.62 9.88 -2.43
CA ILE A 270 10.91 10.94 -3.15
C ILE A 270 11.90 12.06 -3.48
N GLU A 271 12.45 12.00 -4.68
CA GLU A 271 13.57 12.84 -5.14
C GLU A 271 13.44 13.06 -6.65
N ALA A 272 13.99 14.17 -7.16
CA ALA A 272 14.08 14.43 -8.59
C ALA A 272 15.52 14.33 -9.08
N GLU A 273 15.71 13.71 -10.23
CA GLU A 273 16.96 13.63 -10.98
C GLU A 273 16.78 14.25 -12.36
N ALA A 274 17.85 14.80 -12.92
CA ALA A 274 17.85 15.24 -14.31
C ALA A 274 17.98 14.02 -15.23
N LEU A 275 17.12 13.92 -16.24
CA LEU A 275 17.26 12.94 -17.31
C LEU A 275 18.23 13.45 -18.37
N PRO A 276 18.94 12.53 -19.06
CA PRO A 276 19.63 12.88 -20.30
C PRO A 276 18.66 13.59 -21.26
N GLY A 277 19.05 14.74 -21.80
CA GLY A 277 18.18 15.56 -22.67
C GLY A 277 17.38 16.66 -21.96
N GLY A 278 17.64 16.93 -20.68
CA GLY A 278 17.06 18.06 -19.95
C GLY A 278 15.67 17.80 -19.35
N GLY A 279 15.19 16.57 -19.44
CA GLY A 279 13.98 16.11 -18.75
C GLY A 279 14.20 15.87 -17.26
N ARG A 280 13.16 15.40 -16.58
CA ARG A 280 13.18 15.13 -15.14
C ARG A 280 12.63 13.74 -14.83
N LEU A 281 13.34 13.01 -13.97
CA LEU A 281 12.89 11.75 -13.37
C LEU A 281 12.58 11.98 -11.90
N VAL A 282 11.32 11.82 -11.50
CA VAL A 282 10.89 11.91 -10.10
C VAL A 282 10.71 10.50 -9.55
N HIS A 283 11.40 10.17 -8.46
CA HIS A 283 11.23 8.91 -7.76
C HIS A 283 10.07 8.98 -6.76
N ASN A 284 9.30 7.89 -6.66
CA ASN A 284 8.31 7.66 -5.62
C ASN A 284 8.15 6.15 -5.38
N TYR A 285 9.10 5.55 -4.65
CA TYR A 285 9.13 4.11 -4.38
C TYR A 285 9.83 3.78 -3.04
N GLY A 286 9.86 2.50 -2.65
CA GLY A 286 10.50 2.05 -1.41
C GLY A 286 9.57 1.99 -0.18
N HIS A 287 8.26 1.90 -0.41
CA HIS A 287 7.23 2.02 0.63
C HIS A 287 7.06 0.84 1.59
N GLY A 288 7.80 -0.26 1.39
CA GLY A 288 7.72 -1.43 2.26
C GLY A 288 6.28 -1.93 2.45
N GLY A 289 5.89 -2.17 3.71
CA GLY A 289 4.55 -2.63 4.07
C GLY A 289 3.49 -1.53 4.21
N ALA A 290 3.86 -0.25 4.09
CA ALA A 290 2.98 0.87 4.41
C ALA A 290 2.67 1.77 3.20
N GLY A 291 2.87 1.28 1.97
CA GLY A 291 2.61 2.06 0.76
C GLY A 291 1.16 2.53 0.58
N VAL A 292 0.19 1.81 1.14
CA VAL A 292 -1.20 2.27 1.19
C VAL A 292 -1.34 3.38 2.24
N THR A 293 -0.74 3.22 3.42
CA THR A 293 -0.79 4.19 4.52
C THR A 293 -0.31 5.58 4.11
N VAL A 294 0.72 5.68 3.27
CA VAL A 294 1.34 6.96 2.87
C VAL A 294 0.98 7.42 1.45
N ALA A 295 0.07 6.72 0.77
CA ALA A 295 -0.11 6.83 -0.69
C ALA A 295 -0.32 8.28 -1.18
N LEU A 296 -1.26 9.02 -0.59
CA LEU A 296 -1.55 10.39 -1.03
C LEU A 296 -0.44 11.35 -0.63
N GLY A 297 0.04 11.27 0.62
CA GLY A 297 1.09 12.17 1.09
C GLY A 297 2.37 12.06 0.26
N CYS A 298 2.78 10.83 -0.08
CA CYS A 298 3.90 10.60 -0.98
C CYS A 298 3.60 11.05 -2.42
N ALA A 299 2.37 10.86 -2.91
CA ALA A 299 1.97 11.32 -4.24
C ALA A 299 2.00 12.85 -4.37
N GLU A 300 1.54 13.59 -3.35
CA GLU A 300 1.58 15.05 -3.34
C GLU A 300 3.02 15.57 -3.28
N ALA A 301 3.87 14.96 -2.47
CA ALA A 301 5.29 15.29 -2.39
C ALA A 301 6.01 15.02 -3.72
N ALA A 302 5.74 13.88 -4.38
CA ALA A 302 6.27 13.61 -5.72
C ALA A 302 5.75 14.61 -6.77
N ALA A 303 4.47 14.97 -6.71
CA ALA A 303 3.88 15.93 -7.64
C ALA A 303 4.45 17.34 -7.48
N GLN A 304 4.91 17.75 -6.28
CA GLN A 304 5.64 19.02 -6.10
C GLN A 304 6.99 19.05 -6.84
N LEU A 305 7.58 17.88 -7.10
CA LEU A 305 8.85 17.75 -7.82
C LEU A 305 8.67 17.70 -9.34
N VAL A 306 7.45 17.54 -9.85
CA VAL A 306 7.17 17.49 -11.31
C VAL A 306 7.20 18.89 -11.95
N GLY A 307 6.84 19.93 -11.18
CA GLY A 307 6.83 21.34 -11.64
C GLY A 307 5.47 21.81 -12.10
#